data_AF-W0DNG8-F1
#
_entry.id   AF-W0DNG8-F1
#
_cell.length_a   1.000
_cell.length_b   1.000
_cell.length_c   1.000
_cell.angle_alpha   90.00
_cell.angle_beta   90.00
_cell.angle_gamma   90.00
#
_symmetry.space_group_name_H-M   'P 1'
#
loop_
_entity.id
_entity.type
_entity.pdbx_description
1 polymer ?
#
loop_
_entity_poly.entity_id
_entity_poly.type
_entity_poly.pdbx_seq_one_letter_code
_entity_poly.pdbx_strand_id
1 'polypeptide(L)'
;MQPRIFHLHALSALHCGVGQAADVVDLPIARARATHLPIVPGSSLRGVLRAQMEGDPQREPDVPALFGPREIGGAADAFAGALAVGDAHLLLLPVRSLAGIVCYATSPFILRRYRQDLVRAGQAAPPLPNEPREGQARVVPDSVNRQDGVLFLEDLDLPAQEDAALRAWAAWIGQAVHPTDADAQTDLVTRFALLPDDIMKYLAETATEIRTRIAIDPATGTVKRGALWYEENLPAESVLWGVQALSRSNRQGDDRDAGALAACLPDEELLQLGGKAGVGRGLVRLLRREVSA
;
A
#
# COMPACT_ATOMS: atom_id res chain seq x y z
N MET A 1 17.75 3.15 -15.56
CA MET A 1 16.73 2.23 -15.02
C MET A 1 15.36 2.74 -15.45
N GLN A 2 14.47 1.85 -15.86
CA GLN A 2 13.11 2.24 -16.26
C GLN A 2 12.20 2.21 -15.02
N PRO A 3 11.70 3.36 -14.53
CA PRO A 3 10.78 3.40 -13.39
C PRO A 3 9.40 2.89 -13.80
N ARG A 4 8.76 2.13 -12.92
CA ARG A 4 7.38 1.65 -13.05
C ARG A 4 6.66 1.82 -11.73
N ILE A 5 5.40 2.26 -11.80
CA ILE A 5 4.53 2.31 -10.64
C ILE A 5 4.05 0.89 -10.31
N PHE A 6 3.92 0.60 -9.03
CA PHE A 6 3.19 -0.55 -8.55
C PHE A 6 2.23 -0.13 -7.44
N HIS A 7 1.19 -0.94 -7.22
CA HIS A 7 0.23 -0.78 -6.14
C HIS A 7 0.20 -2.01 -5.26
N LEU A 8 -0.01 -1.79 -3.97
CA LEU A 8 -0.34 -2.83 -3.01
C LEU A 8 -1.77 -2.62 -2.54
N HIS A 9 -2.62 -3.61 -2.72
CA HIS A 9 -3.99 -3.62 -2.20
C HIS A 9 -4.10 -4.67 -1.10
N ALA A 10 -4.32 -4.23 0.14
CA ALA A 10 -4.37 -5.10 1.30
C ALA A 10 -5.72 -5.85 1.35
N LEU A 11 -5.71 -7.17 1.14
CA LEU A 11 -6.92 -8.00 1.23
C LEU A 11 -7.25 -8.44 2.67
N SER A 12 -6.32 -8.22 3.58
CA SER A 12 -6.47 -8.46 5.02
C SER A 12 -5.68 -7.39 5.76
N ALA A 13 -5.92 -7.24 7.07
CA ALA A 13 -5.14 -6.30 7.87
C ALA A 13 -3.64 -6.60 7.73
N LEU A 14 -2.85 -5.55 7.51
CA LEU A 14 -1.43 -5.64 7.15
C LEU A 14 -0.56 -5.13 8.30
N HIS A 15 0.28 -6.01 8.85
CA HIS A 15 1.26 -5.68 9.88
C HIS A 15 2.68 -5.69 9.30
N CYS A 16 3.13 -4.56 8.75
CA CYS A 16 4.53 -4.36 8.40
C CYS A 16 5.26 -3.70 9.57
N GLY A 17 5.67 -4.49 10.57
CA GLY A 17 6.20 -3.97 11.84
C GLY A 17 7.63 -3.44 11.76
N VAL A 18 7.96 -2.49 12.65
CA VAL A 18 9.32 -1.90 12.82
C VAL A 18 10.04 -2.37 14.09
N GLY A 19 9.58 -3.49 14.66
CA GLY A 19 10.05 -3.99 15.95
C GLY A 19 9.17 -3.52 17.10
N GLN A 20 9.72 -3.56 18.31
CA GLN A 20 9.03 -3.09 19.51
C GLN A 20 9.27 -1.60 19.74
N ALA A 21 8.23 -0.88 20.14
CA ALA A 21 8.32 0.51 20.58
C ALA A 21 8.02 0.62 22.07
N ALA A 22 8.70 1.56 22.75
CA ALA A 22 8.34 1.97 24.10
C ALA A 22 7.21 3.01 24.03
N ASP A 23 6.04 2.58 23.59
CA ASP A 23 4.85 3.41 23.37
C ASP A 23 3.58 2.65 23.81
N VAL A 24 2.41 3.27 23.70
CA VAL A 24 1.11 2.65 24.01
C VAL A 24 0.85 1.41 23.14
N VAL A 25 1.41 1.38 21.94
CA VAL A 25 1.39 0.23 21.04
C VAL A 25 2.75 -0.46 21.06
N ASP A 26 2.78 -1.72 21.51
CA ASP A 26 4.02 -2.50 21.60
C ASP A 26 4.60 -2.80 20.21
N LEU A 27 3.74 -3.14 19.24
CA LEU A 27 4.12 -3.51 17.88
C LEU A 27 3.46 -2.56 16.85
N PRO A 28 4.06 -1.38 16.60
CA PRO A 28 3.55 -0.43 15.60
C PRO A 28 3.90 -0.87 14.17
N ILE A 29 3.14 -0.35 13.20
CA ILE A 29 3.46 -0.51 11.77
C ILE A 29 4.54 0.50 11.33
N ALA A 30 5.16 0.24 10.18
CA ALA A 30 6.11 1.14 9.56
C ALA A 30 5.44 2.43 9.08
N ARG A 31 6.06 3.56 9.42
CA ARG A 31 5.62 4.91 9.03
C ARG A 31 6.78 5.69 8.44
N ALA A 32 6.52 6.48 7.40
CA ALA A 32 7.51 7.38 6.83
C ALA A 32 7.88 8.47 7.85
N ARG A 33 9.17 8.65 8.14
CA ARG A 33 9.63 9.51 9.25
C ARG A 33 9.17 10.96 9.12
N ALA A 34 9.14 11.51 7.91
CA ALA A 34 8.83 12.92 7.67
C ALA A 34 7.33 13.25 7.74
N THR A 35 6.46 12.30 7.37
CA THR A 35 5.01 12.53 7.27
C THR A 35 4.22 11.80 8.33
N HIS A 36 4.82 10.79 8.95
CA HIS A 36 4.20 9.81 9.83
C HIS A 36 3.08 8.97 9.20
N LEU A 37 2.93 9.02 7.87
CA LEU A 37 1.98 8.18 7.14
C LEU A 37 2.49 6.72 7.07
N PRO A 38 1.59 5.73 7.14
CA PRO A 38 1.92 4.32 6.94
C PRO A 38 2.67 4.06 5.63
N ILE A 39 3.65 3.16 5.69
CA ILE A 39 4.39 2.67 4.53
C ILE A 39 4.58 1.15 4.61
N VAL A 40 4.86 0.55 3.45
CA VAL A 40 5.52 -0.75 3.37
C VAL A 40 6.95 -0.52 2.88
N PRO A 41 7.99 -0.80 3.69
CA PRO A 41 9.37 -0.64 3.26
C PRO A 41 9.66 -1.49 2.01
N GLY A 42 10.38 -0.93 1.05
CA GLY A 42 10.76 -1.59 -0.19
C GLY A 42 11.59 -2.85 0.06
N SER A 43 12.38 -2.87 1.14
CA SER A 43 13.10 -4.06 1.60
C SER A 43 12.18 -5.21 1.99
N SER A 44 11.04 -4.91 2.62
CA SER A 44 10.03 -5.91 3.00
C SER A 44 9.39 -6.53 1.77
N LEU A 45 8.97 -5.70 0.81
CA LEU A 45 8.40 -6.18 -0.45
C LEU A 45 9.43 -6.97 -1.26
N ARG A 46 10.66 -6.44 -1.37
CA ARG A 46 11.77 -7.11 -2.09
C ARG A 46 12.09 -8.48 -1.50
N GLY A 47 12.09 -8.62 -0.17
CA GLY A 47 12.32 -9.90 0.50
C GLY A 47 11.23 -10.93 0.21
N VAL A 48 9.96 -10.51 0.28
CA VAL A 48 8.79 -11.38 -0.03
C VAL A 48 8.82 -11.83 -1.49
N LEU A 49 9.03 -10.90 -2.43
CA LEU A 49 9.12 -11.24 -3.86
C LEU A 49 10.27 -12.22 -4.14
N ARG A 50 11.45 -11.99 -3.53
CA ARG A 50 12.58 -12.90 -3.65
C ARG A 50 12.21 -14.30 -3.18
N ALA A 51 11.66 -14.42 -1.96
CA ALA A 51 11.32 -15.71 -1.37
C ALA A 51 10.25 -16.46 -2.17
N GLN A 52 9.25 -15.74 -2.70
CA GLN A 52 8.22 -16.33 -3.55
C GLN A 52 8.79 -16.86 -4.88
N MET A 53 9.69 -16.10 -5.51
CA MET A 53 10.36 -16.55 -6.74
C MET A 53 11.32 -17.72 -6.51
N GLU A 54 12.00 -17.76 -5.37
CA GLU A 54 12.85 -18.90 -4.97
C GLU A 54 12.02 -20.16 -4.68
N GLY A 55 10.75 -20.02 -4.26
CA GLY A 55 9.83 -21.14 -4.05
C GLY A 55 9.19 -21.70 -5.32
N ASP A 56 9.40 -21.06 -6.47
CA ASP A 56 8.84 -21.47 -7.77
C ASP A 56 9.96 -21.91 -8.71
N PRO A 57 10.10 -23.22 -9.03
CA PRO A 57 11.17 -23.74 -9.88
C PRO A 57 11.24 -23.10 -11.27
N GLN A 58 10.15 -22.53 -11.78
CA GLN A 58 10.14 -21.85 -13.08
C GLN A 58 10.76 -20.45 -13.01
N ARG A 59 10.70 -19.81 -11.83
CA ARG A 59 11.15 -18.42 -11.60
C ARG A 59 12.47 -18.35 -10.84
N GLU A 60 12.83 -19.40 -10.11
CA GLU A 60 14.09 -19.52 -9.35
C GLU A 60 15.34 -19.15 -10.18
N PRO A 61 15.47 -19.55 -11.48
CA PRO A 61 16.62 -19.20 -12.29
C PRO A 61 16.84 -17.68 -12.48
N ASP A 62 15.77 -16.88 -12.39
CA ASP A 62 15.79 -15.43 -12.58
C ASP A 62 16.17 -14.66 -11.31
N VAL A 63 16.06 -15.31 -10.15
CA VAL A 63 16.27 -14.69 -8.83
C VAL A 63 17.63 -14.01 -8.71
N PRO A 64 18.77 -14.64 -9.08
CA PRO A 64 20.06 -13.98 -8.94
C PRO A 64 20.13 -12.70 -9.76
N ALA A 65 19.62 -12.70 -11.00
CA ALA A 65 19.65 -11.52 -11.87
C ALA A 65 18.81 -10.37 -11.30
N LEU A 66 17.63 -10.65 -10.75
CA LEU A 66 16.71 -9.65 -10.22
C LEU A 66 17.12 -9.14 -8.83
N PHE A 67 17.52 -10.03 -7.92
CA PHE A 67 17.72 -9.71 -6.50
C PHE A 67 19.17 -9.74 -6.03
N GLY A 68 20.10 -10.18 -6.89
CA GLY A 68 21.50 -10.41 -6.53
C GLY A 68 21.73 -11.77 -5.84
N PRO A 69 22.99 -12.13 -5.60
CA PRO A 69 23.35 -13.37 -4.90
C PRO A 69 22.85 -13.38 -3.45
N ARG A 70 22.57 -14.56 -2.88
CA ARG A 70 22.27 -14.71 -1.44
C ARG A 70 23.54 -14.58 -0.59
N GLU A 71 24.60 -15.22 -1.05
CA GLU A 71 25.90 -15.26 -0.38
C GLU A 71 26.97 -14.85 -1.37
N ILE A 72 27.97 -14.12 -0.89
CA ILE A 72 29.09 -13.63 -1.69
C ILE A 72 30.32 -14.45 -1.27
N GLY A 73 30.68 -15.44 -2.08
CA GLY A 73 31.87 -16.27 -1.87
C GLY A 73 33.17 -15.61 -2.33
N GLY A 74 33.08 -14.62 -3.22
CA GLY A 74 34.21 -13.85 -3.72
C GLY A 74 33.78 -12.68 -4.61
N ALA A 75 34.74 -11.87 -5.05
CA ALA A 75 34.46 -10.66 -5.84
C ALA A 75 33.77 -10.94 -7.19
N ALA A 76 34.00 -12.12 -7.79
CA ALA A 76 33.35 -12.52 -9.04
C ALA A 76 31.85 -12.83 -8.88
N ASP A 77 31.44 -13.23 -7.67
CA ASP A 77 30.04 -13.52 -7.36
C ASP A 77 29.28 -12.30 -6.83
N ALA A 78 29.98 -11.19 -6.57
CA ALA A 78 29.43 -9.98 -5.99
C ALA A 78 28.85 -9.05 -7.08
N PHE A 79 27.53 -9.06 -7.22
CA PHE A 79 26.83 -8.13 -8.12
C PHE A 79 25.50 -7.66 -7.54
N ALA A 80 25.06 -6.47 -7.95
CA ALA A 80 23.76 -5.93 -7.54
C ALA A 80 22.63 -6.53 -8.39
N GLY A 81 21.52 -6.90 -7.75
CA GLY A 81 20.30 -7.28 -8.46
C GLY A 81 19.77 -6.14 -9.31
N ALA A 82 19.18 -6.48 -10.46
CA ALA A 82 18.66 -5.52 -11.42
C ALA A 82 17.36 -4.83 -10.98
N LEU A 83 16.63 -5.41 -10.00
CA LEU A 83 15.39 -4.87 -9.48
C LEU A 83 15.64 -4.01 -8.23
N ALA A 84 15.36 -2.71 -8.36
CA ALA A 84 15.24 -1.79 -7.24
C ALA A 84 13.76 -1.63 -6.88
N VAL A 85 13.42 -1.86 -5.60
CA VAL A 85 12.05 -1.73 -5.08
C VAL A 85 12.04 -0.59 -4.07
N GLY A 86 11.30 0.47 -4.37
CA GLY A 86 11.07 1.58 -3.44
C GLY A 86 10.03 1.24 -2.37
N ASP A 87 9.95 2.09 -1.36
CA ASP A 87 8.90 2.00 -0.34
C ASP A 87 7.52 2.22 -0.99
N ALA A 88 6.52 1.48 -0.53
CA ALA A 88 5.14 1.74 -0.88
C ALA A 88 4.52 2.72 0.13
N HIS A 89 4.01 3.84 -0.37
CA HIS A 89 3.39 4.93 0.39
C HIS A 89 1.86 4.80 0.37
N LEU A 90 1.20 5.15 1.47
CA LEU A 90 -0.27 5.11 1.60
C LEU A 90 -0.98 5.99 0.55
N LEU A 91 -1.71 5.38 -0.38
CA LEU A 91 -2.55 6.06 -1.39
C LEU A 91 -3.96 6.31 -0.86
N LEU A 92 -4.60 5.25 -0.37
CA LEU A 92 -5.96 5.25 0.17
C LEU A 92 -5.99 4.58 1.53
N LEU A 93 -6.62 5.26 2.49
CA LEU A 93 -6.97 4.69 3.79
C LEU A 93 -8.48 4.46 3.82
N PRO A 94 -8.95 3.22 4.02
CA PRO A 94 -10.34 2.95 4.30
C PRO A 94 -10.64 3.38 5.74
N VAL A 95 -11.60 4.29 5.88
CA VAL A 95 -12.04 4.82 7.17
C VAL A 95 -13.52 4.50 7.34
N ARG A 96 -13.93 4.11 8.55
CA ARG A 96 -15.34 3.83 8.83
C ARG A 96 -16.16 5.09 8.58
N SER A 97 -17.23 4.95 7.79
CA SER A 97 -18.15 6.03 7.48
C SER A 97 -19.55 5.68 7.94
N LEU A 98 -20.28 6.64 8.53
CA LEU A 98 -21.66 6.42 8.99
C LEU A 98 -22.58 6.03 7.82
N ALA A 99 -22.47 6.75 6.70
CA ALA A 99 -23.14 6.44 5.44
C ALA A 99 -22.18 5.70 4.50
N GLY A 100 -22.66 4.69 3.77
CA GLY A 100 -21.86 3.96 2.79
C GLY A 100 -20.83 2.96 3.35
N ILE A 101 -20.84 2.72 4.67
CA ILE A 101 -20.01 1.73 5.43
C ILE A 101 -18.54 2.13 5.56
N VAL A 102 -17.88 2.42 4.43
CA VAL A 102 -16.45 2.78 4.36
C VAL A 102 -16.27 3.95 3.42
N CYS A 103 -15.30 4.81 3.72
CA CYS A 103 -14.83 5.86 2.84
C CYS A 103 -13.35 5.61 2.49
N TYR A 104 -13.02 5.61 1.20
CA TYR A 104 -11.64 5.55 0.74
C TYR A 104 -11.05 6.96 0.74
N ALA A 105 -10.39 7.31 1.84
CA ALA A 105 -9.86 8.64 2.08
C ALA A 105 -8.45 8.81 1.50
N THR A 106 -8.20 9.98 0.92
CA THR A 106 -6.88 10.47 0.53
C THR A 106 -6.75 11.96 0.81
N SER A 107 -5.63 12.57 0.41
CA SER A 107 -5.36 14.00 0.65
C SER A 107 -4.65 14.68 -0.54
N PRO A 108 -4.71 16.02 -0.63
CA PRO A 108 -3.94 16.78 -1.60
C PRO A 108 -2.45 16.43 -1.59
N PHE A 109 -1.83 16.27 -0.40
CA PHE A 109 -0.43 15.88 -0.28
C PHE A 109 -0.13 14.53 -0.94
N ILE A 110 -0.99 13.53 -0.69
CA ILE A 110 -0.85 12.18 -1.26
C ILE A 110 -1.01 12.24 -2.78
N LEU A 111 -2.09 12.82 -3.30
CA LEU A 111 -2.36 12.86 -4.74
C LEU A 111 -1.31 13.64 -5.53
N ARG A 112 -0.77 14.74 -4.97
CA ARG A 112 0.32 15.49 -5.61
C ARG A 112 1.59 14.65 -5.79
N ARG A 113 1.99 13.89 -4.77
CA ARG A 113 3.17 13.00 -4.84
C ARG A 113 2.92 11.85 -5.78
N TYR A 114 1.74 11.25 -5.68
CA TYR A 114 1.35 10.17 -6.56
C TYR A 114 1.38 10.58 -8.04
N ARG A 115 0.81 11.76 -8.34
CA ARG A 115 0.89 12.39 -9.68
C ARG A 115 2.33 12.62 -10.14
N GLN A 116 3.21 13.11 -9.25
CA GLN A 116 4.61 13.35 -9.60
C GLN A 116 5.32 12.04 -9.99
N ASP A 117 5.07 10.95 -9.27
CA ASP A 117 5.69 9.66 -9.57
C ASP A 117 5.11 9.04 -10.84
N LEU A 118 3.80 9.15 -11.09
CA LEU A 118 3.19 8.78 -12.37
C LEU A 118 3.87 9.49 -13.55
N VAL A 119 4.03 10.82 -13.46
CA VAL A 119 4.69 11.62 -14.51
C VAL A 119 6.17 11.22 -14.68
N ARG A 120 6.90 10.97 -13.59
CA ARG A 120 8.29 10.48 -13.64
C ARG A 120 8.39 9.08 -14.25
N ALA A 121 7.36 8.26 -14.10
CA ALA A 121 7.23 6.97 -14.75
C ALA A 121 6.76 7.06 -16.22
N GLY A 122 6.55 8.27 -16.75
CA GLY A 122 6.07 8.48 -18.11
C GLY A 122 4.57 8.23 -18.31
N GLN A 123 3.81 8.09 -17.23
CA GLN A 123 2.37 7.85 -17.27
C GLN A 123 1.57 9.17 -17.22
N ALA A 124 0.44 9.19 -17.90
CA ALA A 124 -0.53 10.26 -17.76
C ALA A 124 -1.19 10.20 -16.37
N ALA A 125 -1.50 11.37 -15.81
CA ALA A 125 -2.16 11.48 -14.52
C ALA A 125 -3.30 12.50 -14.62
N PRO A 126 -4.43 12.27 -13.92
CA PRO A 126 -5.52 13.24 -13.89
C PRO A 126 -5.06 14.62 -13.38
N PRO A 127 -5.76 15.71 -13.75
CA PRO A 127 -5.53 17.02 -13.16
C PRO A 127 -5.78 16.95 -11.64
N LEU A 128 -5.03 17.75 -10.86
CA LEU A 128 -5.25 17.79 -9.41
C LEU A 128 -6.66 18.35 -9.11
N PRO A 129 -7.39 17.75 -8.15
CA PRO A 129 -8.71 18.22 -7.75
C PRO A 129 -8.60 19.54 -6.97
N ASN A 130 -9.74 20.18 -6.72
CA ASN A 130 -9.76 21.37 -5.88
C ASN A 130 -9.46 20.98 -4.43
N GLU A 131 -8.62 21.77 -3.77
CA GLU A 131 -8.30 21.49 -2.37
C GLU A 131 -9.53 21.69 -1.47
N PRO A 132 -9.72 20.81 -0.48
CA PRO A 132 -10.70 21.06 0.56
C PRO A 132 -10.27 22.28 1.39
N ARG A 133 -11.25 23.03 1.89
CA ARG A 133 -11.01 24.05 2.92
C ARG A 133 -10.76 23.36 4.26
N GLU A 134 -10.18 24.09 5.20
CA GLU A 134 -9.99 23.60 6.57
C GLU A 134 -11.33 23.10 7.16
N GLY A 135 -11.28 21.91 7.78
CA GLY A 135 -12.46 21.26 8.36
C GLY A 135 -13.52 20.77 7.37
N GLN A 136 -13.25 20.77 6.06
CA GLN A 136 -14.21 20.34 5.02
C GLN A 136 -13.64 19.21 4.19
N ALA A 137 -14.50 18.39 3.58
CA ALA A 137 -14.09 17.34 2.65
C ALA A 137 -14.54 17.65 1.22
N ARG A 138 -13.83 17.08 0.23
CA ARG A 138 -14.37 16.91 -1.12
C ARG A 138 -14.81 15.48 -1.33
N VAL A 139 -15.93 15.29 -1.99
CA VAL A 139 -16.44 13.98 -2.40
C VAL A 139 -16.79 14.00 -3.88
N VAL A 140 -16.85 12.83 -4.50
CA VAL A 140 -17.38 12.74 -5.87
C VAL A 140 -18.87 13.15 -5.90
N PRO A 141 -19.40 13.65 -7.03
CA PRO A 141 -20.85 13.76 -7.21
C PRO A 141 -21.49 12.39 -6.97
N ASP A 142 -22.64 12.34 -6.29
CA ASP A 142 -23.35 11.11 -5.93
C ASP A 142 -22.60 10.18 -4.95
N SER A 143 -21.68 10.72 -4.14
CA SER A 143 -21.01 9.92 -3.13
C SER A 143 -21.99 9.34 -2.11
N VAL A 144 -21.89 8.02 -1.91
CA VAL A 144 -22.73 7.29 -0.93
C VAL A 144 -22.32 7.55 0.52
N ASN A 145 -21.17 8.20 0.74
CA ASN A 145 -20.72 8.58 2.08
C ASN A 145 -21.25 9.96 2.52
N ARG A 146 -21.90 10.72 1.63
CA ARG A 146 -22.48 12.03 1.95
C ARG A 146 -23.93 11.89 2.40
N GLN A 147 -24.23 12.29 3.63
CA GLN A 147 -25.59 12.38 4.16
C GLN A 147 -25.87 13.81 4.61
N ASP A 148 -26.95 14.42 4.09
CA ASP A 148 -27.36 15.80 4.42
C ASP A 148 -26.25 16.86 4.27
N GLY A 149 -25.34 16.67 3.31
CA GLY A 149 -24.21 17.59 3.09
C GLY A 149 -22.99 17.37 3.97
N VAL A 150 -22.99 16.31 4.78
CA VAL A 150 -21.90 15.98 5.71
C VAL A 150 -21.32 14.61 5.39
N LEU A 151 -20.00 14.48 5.52
CA LEU A 151 -19.25 13.23 5.50
C LEU A 151 -18.85 12.91 6.95
N PHE A 152 -19.37 11.80 7.47
CA PHE A 152 -19.15 11.37 8.84
C PHE A 152 -18.09 10.26 8.87
N LEU A 153 -16.87 10.58 9.29
CA LEU A 153 -15.75 9.64 9.37
C LEU A 153 -15.35 9.42 10.82
N GLU A 154 -15.49 8.20 11.32
CA GLU A 154 -15.28 7.90 12.74
C GLU A 154 -16.03 8.87 13.68
N ASP A 155 -15.32 9.76 14.35
CA ASP A 155 -15.80 10.80 15.27
C ASP A 155 -15.77 12.22 14.66
N LEU A 156 -15.54 12.32 13.34
CA LEU A 156 -15.42 13.57 12.61
C LEU A 156 -16.65 13.85 11.74
N ASP A 157 -17.22 15.04 11.92
CA ASP A 157 -18.32 15.57 11.12
C ASP A 157 -17.77 16.62 10.14
N LEU A 158 -17.61 16.24 8.87
CA LEU A 158 -16.98 17.09 7.86
C LEU A 158 -18.02 17.60 6.85
N PRO A 159 -18.32 18.91 6.77
CA PRO A 159 -19.09 19.45 5.66
C PRO A 159 -18.45 19.05 4.33
N ALA A 160 -19.22 18.37 3.48
CA ALA A 160 -18.74 17.75 2.26
C ALA A 160 -19.23 18.53 1.04
N GLN A 161 -18.29 18.95 0.21
CA GLN A 161 -18.58 19.61 -1.06
C GLN A 161 -18.28 18.66 -2.22
N GLU A 162 -19.21 18.55 -3.16
CA GLU A 162 -18.99 17.77 -4.37
C GLU A 162 -17.93 18.43 -5.26
N ASP A 163 -17.06 17.61 -5.84
CA ASP A 163 -16.07 18.03 -6.84
C ASP A 163 -16.04 17.02 -7.99
N ALA A 164 -16.53 17.44 -9.15
CA ALA A 164 -16.54 16.60 -10.35
C ALA A 164 -15.12 16.21 -10.81
N ALA A 165 -14.10 17.04 -10.56
CA ALA A 165 -12.72 16.72 -10.90
C ALA A 165 -12.16 15.56 -10.07
N LEU A 166 -12.72 15.32 -8.88
CA LEU A 166 -12.30 14.23 -8.01
C LEU A 166 -12.63 12.86 -8.59
N ARG A 167 -13.72 12.76 -9.37
CA ARG A 167 -14.14 11.51 -10.02
C ARG A 167 -13.08 10.95 -10.96
N ALA A 168 -12.30 11.81 -11.62
CA ALA A 168 -11.23 11.38 -12.52
C ALA A 168 -10.12 10.63 -11.75
N TRP A 169 -9.77 11.09 -10.55
CA TRP A 169 -8.82 10.37 -9.69
C TRP A 169 -9.39 9.07 -9.15
N ALA A 170 -10.63 9.09 -8.68
CA ALA A 170 -11.28 7.89 -8.17
C ALA A 170 -11.37 6.80 -9.25
N ALA A 171 -11.76 7.16 -10.48
CA ALA A 171 -11.82 6.23 -11.61
C ALA A 171 -10.43 5.73 -12.03
N TRP A 172 -9.43 6.62 -12.08
CA TRP A 172 -8.06 6.24 -12.39
C TRP A 172 -7.52 5.22 -11.38
N ILE A 173 -7.71 5.47 -10.08
CA ILE A 173 -7.22 4.57 -9.02
C ILE A 173 -8.03 3.26 -9.03
N GLY A 174 -9.34 3.34 -9.25
CA GLY A 174 -10.19 2.17 -9.46
C GLY A 174 -9.67 1.26 -10.57
N GLN A 175 -9.34 1.81 -11.74
CA GLN A 175 -8.79 1.04 -12.85
C GLN A 175 -7.40 0.46 -12.55
N ALA A 176 -6.57 1.17 -11.78
CA ALA A 176 -5.26 0.66 -11.37
C ALA A 176 -5.36 -0.53 -10.40
N VAL A 177 -6.28 -0.47 -9.44
CA VAL A 177 -6.40 -1.44 -8.34
C VAL A 177 -7.33 -2.62 -8.69
N HIS A 178 -8.35 -2.36 -9.51
CA HIS A 178 -9.37 -3.31 -9.93
C HIS A 178 -9.47 -3.39 -11.47
N PRO A 179 -8.39 -3.76 -12.18
CA PRO A 179 -8.31 -3.62 -13.64
C PRO A 179 -9.35 -4.41 -14.43
N THR A 180 -9.94 -5.44 -13.83
CA THR A 180 -10.89 -6.36 -14.47
C THR A 180 -12.23 -6.48 -13.71
N ASP A 181 -12.48 -5.61 -12.72
CA ASP A 181 -13.66 -5.69 -11.86
C ASP A 181 -14.39 -4.34 -11.83
N ALA A 182 -15.38 -4.19 -12.72
CA ALA A 182 -16.13 -2.94 -12.89
C ALA A 182 -17.00 -2.59 -11.67
N ASP A 183 -17.46 -3.60 -10.92
CA ASP A 183 -18.27 -3.38 -9.72
C ASP A 183 -17.39 -2.82 -8.61
N ALA A 184 -16.19 -3.39 -8.39
CA ALA A 184 -15.22 -2.86 -7.44
C ALA A 184 -14.72 -1.46 -7.81
N GLN A 185 -14.52 -1.17 -9.11
CA GLN A 185 -14.22 0.18 -9.58
C GLN A 185 -15.33 1.17 -9.19
N THR A 186 -16.59 0.80 -9.43
CA THR A 186 -17.75 1.65 -9.11
C THR A 186 -17.88 1.84 -7.60
N ASP A 187 -17.65 0.78 -6.82
CA ASP A 187 -17.65 0.83 -5.36
C ASP A 187 -16.62 1.82 -4.81
N LEU A 188 -15.37 1.74 -5.29
CA LEU A 188 -14.31 2.67 -4.93
C LEU A 188 -14.66 4.11 -5.31
N VAL A 189 -15.12 4.32 -6.55
CA VAL A 189 -15.45 5.67 -7.05
C VAL A 189 -16.50 6.35 -6.18
N THR A 190 -17.59 5.65 -5.87
CA THR A 190 -18.71 6.21 -5.08
C THR A 190 -18.36 6.48 -3.62
N ARG A 191 -17.29 5.86 -3.11
CA ARG A 191 -16.82 6.01 -1.71
C ARG A 191 -15.54 6.83 -1.55
N PHE A 192 -15.08 7.47 -2.62
CA PHE A 192 -13.84 8.21 -2.63
C PHE A 192 -14.01 9.62 -2.05
N ALA A 193 -13.13 10.00 -1.11
CA ALA A 193 -13.11 11.34 -0.54
C ALA A 193 -11.69 11.91 -0.45
N LEU A 194 -11.60 13.23 -0.63
CA LEU A 194 -10.38 14.01 -0.43
C LEU A 194 -10.53 14.82 0.85
N LEU A 195 -9.65 14.55 1.80
CA LEU A 195 -9.61 15.21 3.11
C LEU A 195 -8.49 16.24 3.16
N PRO A 196 -8.59 17.26 4.04
CA PRO A 196 -7.46 18.12 4.36
C PRO A 196 -6.27 17.29 4.86
N ASP A 197 -5.05 17.72 4.53
CA ASP A 197 -3.83 16.96 4.85
C ASP A 197 -3.71 16.65 6.36
N ASP A 198 -4.10 17.57 7.24
CA ASP A 198 -4.05 17.39 8.69
C ASP A 198 -5.08 16.37 9.20
N ILE A 199 -6.28 16.34 8.61
CA ILE A 199 -7.31 15.33 8.93
C ILE A 199 -6.86 13.94 8.42
N MET A 200 -6.28 13.89 7.22
CA MET A 200 -5.73 12.65 6.68
C MET A 200 -4.60 12.11 7.56
N LYS A 201 -3.69 12.98 8.03
CA LYS A 201 -2.63 12.60 8.96
C LYS A 201 -3.21 12.06 10.27
N TYR A 202 -4.17 12.77 10.87
CA TYR A 202 -4.85 12.32 12.08
C TYR A 202 -5.46 10.93 11.91
N LEU A 203 -6.27 10.72 10.87
CA LEU A 203 -6.90 9.42 10.59
C LEU A 203 -5.88 8.32 10.29
N ALA A 204 -4.77 8.65 9.63
CA ALA A 204 -3.69 7.68 9.41
C ALA A 204 -3.02 7.23 10.71
N GLU A 205 -3.16 7.97 11.81
CA GLU A 205 -2.67 7.61 13.15
C GLU A 205 -3.74 6.94 14.00
N THR A 206 -5.01 7.31 13.84
CA THR A 206 -6.10 6.90 14.75
C THR A 206 -7.05 5.85 14.17
N ALA A 207 -7.17 5.75 12.84
CA ALA A 207 -8.05 4.80 12.16
C ALA A 207 -7.33 3.51 11.72
N THR A 208 -6.12 3.25 12.22
CA THR A 208 -5.46 1.94 12.09
C THR A 208 -6.06 0.92 13.06
N GLU A 209 -5.97 -0.36 12.73
CA GLU A 209 -6.49 -1.42 13.61
C GLU A 209 -5.52 -1.66 14.78
N ILE A 210 -5.89 -1.23 15.98
CA ILE A 210 -5.19 -1.63 17.21
C ILE A 210 -5.85 -2.89 17.80
N ARG A 211 -5.11 -4.00 17.85
CA ARG A 211 -5.59 -5.24 18.44
C ARG A 211 -4.84 -5.58 19.72
N THR A 212 -5.59 -5.84 20.78
CA THR A 212 -5.06 -6.42 22.01
C THR A 212 -4.87 -7.93 21.81
N ARG A 213 -3.72 -8.46 22.18
CA ARG A 213 -3.39 -9.88 22.07
C ARG A 213 -2.88 -10.42 23.39
N ILE A 214 -3.21 -11.69 23.63
CA ILE A 214 -2.79 -12.43 24.81
C ILE A 214 -2.28 -13.82 24.43
N ALA A 215 -1.44 -14.42 25.30
CA ALA A 215 -1.18 -15.86 25.27
C ALA A 215 -1.75 -16.51 26.53
N ILE A 216 -2.58 -17.54 26.35
CA ILE A 216 -3.19 -18.31 27.44
C ILE A 216 -2.28 -19.47 27.83
N ASP A 217 -2.16 -19.70 29.14
CA ASP A 217 -1.58 -20.92 29.70
C ASP A 217 -2.61 -22.06 29.60
N PRO A 218 -2.33 -23.14 28.85
CA PRO A 218 -3.28 -24.23 28.67
C PRO A 218 -3.58 -25.01 29.96
N ALA A 219 -2.71 -24.95 30.98
CA ALA A 219 -2.92 -25.67 32.23
C ALA A 219 -3.88 -24.93 33.17
N THR A 220 -3.85 -23.59 33.17
CA THR A 220 -4.66 -22.77 34.09
C THR A 220 -5.85 -22.10 33.40
N GLY A 221 -5.84 -21.98 32.07
CA GLY A 221 -6.83 -21.20 31.32
C GLY A 221 -6.68 -19.69 31.48
N THR A 222 -5.60 -19.20 32.11
CA THR A 222 -5.36 -17.77 32.35
C THR A 222 -4.24 -17.21 31.47
N VAL A 223 -4.14 -15.89 31.36
CA VAL A 223 -3.06 -15.23 30.61
C VAL A 223 -1.69 -15.57 31.22
N LYS A 224 -0.72 -15.94 30.38
CA LYS A 224 0.68 -16.13 30.78
C LYS A 224 1.26 -14.80 31.25
N ARG A 225 2.09 -14.83 32.29
CA ARG A 225 2.75 -13.63 32.81
C ARG A 225 3.55 -12.92 31.70
N GLY A 226 3.26 -11.63 31.48
CA GLY A 226 3.92 -10.81 30.45
C GLY A 226 3.44 -11.04 29.02
N ALA A 227 2.40 -11.85 28.79
CA ALA A 227 1.88 -12.16 27.47
C ALA A 227 0.57 -11.39 27.19
N LEU A 228 0.63 -10.07 27.34
CA LEU A 228 -0.40 -9.10 26.91
C LEU A 228 0.33 -8.02 26.11
N TRP A 229 -0.11 -7.75 24.88
CA TRP A 229 0.49 -6.72 24.04
C TRP A 229 -0.52 -6.15 23.03
N TYR A 230 -0.21 -4.97 22.50
CA TYR A 230 -0.97 -4.28 21.47
C TYR A 230 -0.23 -4.35 20.12
N GLU A 231 -0.98 -4.66 19.07
CA GLU A 231 -0.48 -4.79 17.71
C GLU A 231 -1.28 -3.86 16.79
N GLU A 232 -0.59 -2.93 16.15
CA GLU A 232 -1.18 -2.06 15.12
C GLU A 232 -1.17 -2.76 13.77
N ASN A 233 -2.23 -2.59 12.99
CA ASN A 233 -2.31 -3.08 11.62
C ASN A 233 -2.88 -1.98 10.71
N LEU A 234 -2.36 -1.87 9.50
CA LEU A 234 -3.04 -1.12 8.46
C LEU A 234 -4.32 -1.89 8.07
N PRO A 235 -5.50 -1.25 7.98
CA PRO A 235 -6.75 -1.95 7.71
C PRO A 235 -6.75 -2.65 6.35
N ALA A 236 -7.55 -3.72 6.23
CA ALA A 236 -7.88 -4.30 4.92
C ALA A 236 -8.53 -3.24 4.01
N GLU A 237 -8.42 -3.43 2.70
CA GLU A 237 -8.77 -2.49 1.62
C GLU A 237 -7.88 -1.24 1.51
N SER A 238 -6.84 -1.12 2.33
CA SER A 238 -5.84 -0.06 2.16
C SER A 238 -5.08 -0.22 0.84
N VAL A 239 -4.86 0.89 0.15
CA VAL A 239 -4.08 0.94 -1.09
C VAL A 239 -2.80 1.72 -0.85
N LEU A 240 -1.68 1.18 -1.26
CA LEU A 240 -0.39 1.85 -1.29
C LEU A 240 0.16 1.90 -2.71
N TRP A 241 1.00 2.88 -3.03
CA TRP A 241 1.73 2.94 -4.29
C TRP A 241 3.24 3.00 -4.02
N GLY A 242 4.04 2.44 -4.92
CA GLY A 242 5.49 2.63 -4.89
C GLY A 242 6.06 2.68 -6.29
N VAL A 243 7.37 2.94 -6.36
CA VAL A 243 8.12 2.93 -7.61
C VAL A 243 9.11 1.78 -7.54
N GLN A 244 9.10 0.93 -8.56
CA GLN A 244 10.17 -0.04 -8.81
C GLN A 244 10.93 0.36 -10.07
N ALA A 245 12.20 0.00 -10.16
CA ALA A 245 13.01 0.29 -11.32
C ALA A 245 13.83 -0.94 -11.71
N LEU A 246 13.86 -1.22 -13.02
CA LEU A 246 14.69 -2.28 -13.58
C LEU A 246 15.88 -1.71 -14.35
N SER A 247 17.05 -2.29 -14.13
CA SER A 247 18.22 -2.17 -15.01
C SER A 247 18.36 -3.43 -15.88
N ARG A 248 19.38 -3.43 -16.75
CA ARG A 248 19.92 -4.68 -17.30
C ARG A 248 20.47 -5.58 -16.19
N SER A 249 20.63 -6.86 -16.48
CA SER A 249 21.30 -7.80 -15.59
C SER A 249 22.76 -7.37 -15.35
N ASN A 250 23.20 -7.44 -14.09
CA ASN A 250 24.60 -7.26 -13.71
C ASN A 250 25.31 -8.62 -13.50
N ARG A 251 24.60 -9.73 -13.71
CA ARG A 251 25.15 -11.07 -13.57
C ARG A 251 26.01 -11.40 -14.79
N GLN A 252 27.22 -11.92 -14.56
CA GLN A 252 28.09 -12.36 -15.65
C GLN A 252 27.42 -13.48 -16.47
N GLY A 253 27.43 -13.34 -17.79
CA GLY A 253 26.82 -14.31 -18.72
C GLY A 253 25.31 -14.14 -18.91
N ASP A 254 24.71 -13.10 -18.37
CA ASP A 254 23.29 -12.76 -18.56
C ASP A 254 23.17 -11.38 -19.23
N ASP A 255 22.81 -11.37 -20.52
CA ASP A 255 22.71 -10.15 -21.34
C ASP A 255 21.30 -9.56 -21.37
N ARG A 256 20.37 -10.05 -20.54
CA ARG A 256 19.00 -9.55 -20.51
C ARG A 256 18.94 -8.07 -20.12
N ASP A 257 18.18 -7.31 -20.89
CA ASP A 257 17.87 -5.91 -20.61
C ASP A 257 16.72 -5.76 -19.60
N ALA A 258 16.37 -4.51 -19.30
CA ALA A 258 15.29 -4.21 -18.36
C ALA A 258 13.91 -4.72 -18.83
N GLY A 259 13.67 -4.79 -20.15
CA GLY A 259 12.41 -5.26 -20.71
C GLY A 259 12.26 -6.78 -20.58
N ALA A 260 13.32 -7.51 -20.92
CA ALA A 260 13.39 -8.97 -20.75
C ALA A 260 13.24 -9.38 -19.28
N LEU A 261 13.90 -8.68 -18.36
CA LEU A 261 13.75 -8.92 -16.92
C LEU A 261 12.37 -8.52 -16.37
N ALA A 262 11.74 -7.48 -16.94
CA ALA A 262 10.39 -7.10 -16.55
C ALA A 262 9.36 -8.17 -16.93
N ALA A 263 9.56 -8.90 -18.03
CA ALA A 263 8.68 -9.99 -18.44
C ALA A 263 8.71 -11.20 -17.47
N CYS A 264 9.74 -11.32 -16.63
CA CYS A 264 9.82 -12.32 -15.56
C CYS A 264 8.93 -11.98 -14.35
N LEU A 265 8.40 -10.75 -14.28
CA LEU A 265 7.55 -10.28 -13.20
C LEU A 265 6.09 -10.22 -13.68
N PRO A 266 5.16 -10.94 -13.04
CA PRO A 266 3.76 -10.86 -13.39
C PRO A 266 3.18 -9.45 -13.17
N ASP A 267 2.19 -9.10 -13.98
CA ASP A 267 1.39 -7.88 -13.81
C ASP A 267 0.66 -7.83 -12.46
N GLU A 268 0.23 -9.00 -11.97
CA GLU A 268 -0.48 -9.15 -10.71
C GLU A 268 0.06 -10.36 -9.95
N GLU A 269 0.34 -10.19 -8.66
CA GLU A 269 0.74 -11.28 -7.76
C GLU A 269 0.01 -11.18 -6.42
N LEU A 270 -0.44 -12.32 -5.91
CA LEU A 270 -0.92 -12.44 -4.53
C LEU A 270 0.29 -12.71 -3.62
N LEU A 271 0.49 -11.86 -2.62
CA LEU A 271 1.64 -11.89 -1.73
C LEU A 271 1.20 -12.01 -0.26
N GLN A 272 2.07 -12.60 0.54
CA GLN A 272 1.99 -12.63 1.99
C GLN A 272 3.04 -11.68 2.57
N LEU A 273 2.63 -10.48 2.95
CA LEU A 273 3.51 -9.36 3.30
C LEU A 273 3.46 -9.02 4.80
N GLY A 274 4.61 -8.71 5.38
CA GLY A 274 4.71 -8.36 6.79
C GLY A 274 4.68 -9.58 7.72
N GLY A 275 4.41 -9.33 9.00
CA GLY A 275 4.36 -10.36 10.03
C GLY A 275 2.95 -10.97 10.18
N LYS A 276 2.86 -11.96 11.09
CA LYS A 276 1.59 -12.50 11.59
C LYS A 276 0.73 -13.24 10.54
N ALA A 277 1.35 -13.77 9.48
CA ALA A 277 0.69 -14.59 8.47
C ALA A 277 -0.11 -15.77 9.07
N GLY A 278 0.42 -16.45 10.09
CA GLY A 278 -0.23 -17.59 10.76
C GLY A 278 -1.54 -17.27 11.48
N VAL A 279 -1.92 -15.99 11.59
CA VAL A 279 -3.24 -15.55 12.09
C VAL A 279 -4.01 -14.73 11.05
N GLY A 280 -3.71 -14.93 9.76
CA GLY A 280 -4.46 -14.36 8.64
C GLY A 280 -4.21 -12.87 8.39
N ARG A 281 -2.99 -12.38 8.66
CA ARG A 281 -2.60 -10.98 8.34
C ARG A 281 -1.75 -10.93 7.10
N GLY A 282 -1.78 -9.81 6.39
CA GLY A 282 -0.78 -9.48 5.37
C GLY A 282 -1.00 -10.08 3.99
N LEU A 283 -2.17 -10.65 3.70
CA LEU A 283 -2.55 -11.00 2.33
C LEU A 283 -2.73 -9.71 1.51
N VAL A 284 -1.97 -9.56 0.43
CA VAL A 284 -1.90 -8.34 -0.38
C VAL A 284 -1.84 -8.70 -1.87
N ARG A 285 -2.56 -7.97 -2.71
CA ARG A 285 -2.34 -7.98 -4.18
C ARG A 285 -1.30 -6.95 -4.54
N LEU A 286 -0.27 -7.37 -5.28
CA LEU A 286 0.69 -6.48 -5.93
C LEU A 286 0.30 -6.32 -7.40
N LEU A 287 0.11 -5.10 -7.84
CA LEU A 287 -0.31 -4.73 -9.18
C LEU A 287 0.77 -3.87 -9.83
N ARG A 288 1.16 -4.18 -11.07
CA ARG A 288 2.23 -3.47 -11.82
C ARG A 288 1.78 -2.96 -13.18
N ARG A 289 0.48 -3.12 -13.50
CA ARG A 289 -0.07 -2.68 -14.78
C ARG A 289 -0.07 -1.17 -14.88
N GLU A 290 0.25 -0.69 -16.07
CA GLU A 290 0.05 0.71 -16.41
C GLU A 290 -1.43 0.93 -16.74
N VAL A 291 -2.01 2.00 -16.18
CA VAL A 291 -3.37 2.41 -16.56
C VAL A 291 -3.27 3.05 -17.94
N SER A 292 -3.86 2.40 -18.95
CA SER A 292 -3.99 2.99 -20.28
C SER A 292 -4.89 4.23 -20.21
N ALA A 293 -4.44 5.32 -20.85
CA ALA A 293 -5.18 6.58 -20.92
C ALA A 293 -6.42 6.49 -21.81
#